data_AF-E7G397-F1
#
_entry.id   AF-E7G397-F1
#
_cell.length_a   1.000
_cell.length_b   1.000
_cell.length_c   1.000
_cell.angle_alpha   90.00
_cell.angle_beta   90.00
_cell.angle_gamma   90.00
#
_symmetry.space_group_name_H-M   'P 1'
#
loop_
_entity.id
_entity.type
_entity.pdbx_description
1 polymer ?
#
loop_
_entity_poly.entity_id
_entity_poly.type
_entity_poly.pdbx_seq_one_letter_code
_entity_poly.pdbx_strand_id
1 'polypeptide(L)'
;MQSWAQEPKSADTLQAQDNINFYMPYMNMAYLFIKKELPSPRYEEFVREMLNYSQSNLNTNHGAWGILFDVSFALALGDHALLQRSARRWQEWVLTAIDNNGVIESAISGSDTNNYHGGHTKGIKGIAYSNFALLPISVVAELLFENGIDLWQSQAGHRLAIAYNKIATWILNPQTFPYFQPNLVGVHNNAYFIILARHYNSPSANTLLKQGDLHADGFRLKLRTVK
;
A
#
# COMPACT_ATOMS: atom_id res chain seq x y z
N MET A 1 -5.70 -22.08 -1.14
CA MET A 1 -4.26 -21.99 -1.49
C MET A 1 -3.83 -23.11 -2.42
N GLN A 2 -4.07 -24.38 -2.08
CA GLN A 2 -3.62 -25.51 -2.93
C GLN A 2 -4.23 -25.53 -4.33
N SER A 3 -5.51 -25.18 -4.52
CA SER A 3 -6.14 -25.10 -5.85
C SER A 3 -5.60 -23.92 -6.68
N TRP A 4 -5.35 -22.78 -6.03
CA TRP A 4 -4.73 -21.61 -6.68
C TRP A 4 -3.29 -21.89 -7.12
N ALA A 5 -2.54 -22.73 -6.41
CA ALA A 5 -1.21 -23.16 -6.83
C ALA A 5 -1.23 -24.19 -8.00
N GLN A 6 -2.38 -24.40 -8.67
CA GLN A 6 -2.48 -25.32 -9.82
C GLN A 6 -2.92 -24.64 -11.12
N GLU A 7 -3.62 -23.50 -11.04
CA GLU A 7 -4.32 -22.94 -12.21
C GLU A 7 -3.56 -21.81 -12.91
N PRO A 8 -3.10 -20.73 -12.23
CA PRO A 8 -2.33 -19.68 -12.87
C PRO A 8 -0.89 -20.18 -13.07
N LYS A 9 -0.52 -20.43 -14.33
CA LYS A 9 0.87 -20.79 -14.72
C LYS A 9 1.66 -19.60 -15.25
N SER A 10 0.96 -18.55 -15.69
CA SER A 10 1.55 -17.32 -16.23
C SER A 10 0.56 -16.16 -16.16
N ALA A 11 1.07 -14.93 -16.16
CA ALA A 11 0.33 -13.71 -16.41
C ALA A 11 0.83 -13.02 -17.68
N ASP A 12 0.20 -13.37 -18.79
CA ASP A 12 0.63 -12.96 -20.13
C ASP A 12 0.09 -11.58 -20.55
N THR A 13 -0.75 -10.95 -19.73
CA THR A 13 -1.28 -9.60 -19.96
C THR A 13 -0.89 -8.66 -18.84
N LEU A 14 -0.77 -7.36 -19.13
CA LEU A 14 -0.49 -6.34 -18.12
C LEU A 14 -1.51 -6.38 -16.96
N GLN A 15 -2.79 -6.54 -17.28
CA GLN A 15 -3.85 -6.66 -16.28
C GLN A 15 -3.68 -7.90 -15.39
N ALA A 16 -3.24 -9.02 -15.95
CA ALA A 16 -2.97 -10.22 -15.16
C ALA A 16 -1.74 -10.04 -14.24
N GLN A 17 -0.71 -9.34 -14.72
CA GLN A 17 0.48 -9.03 -13.92
C GLN A 17 0.14 -8.09 -12.77
N ASP A 18 -0.65 -7.06 -13.04
CA ASP A 18 -1.18 -6.15 -12.02
C ASP A 18 -2.00 -6.91 -10.97
N ASN A 19 -2.86 -7.84 -11.40
CA ASN A 19 -3.63 -8.67 -10.47
C ASN A 19 -2.71 -9.51 -9.57
N ILE A 20 -1.65 -10.12 -10.10
CA ILE A 20 -0.69 -10.85 -9.26
C ILE A 20 -0.01 -9.90 -8.26
N ASN A 21 0.50 -8.76 -8.74
CA ASN A 21 1.15 -7.75 -7.91
C ASN A 21 0.25 -7.23 -6.77
N PHE A 22 -1.05 -7.09 -7.02
CA PHE A 22 -2.02 -6.61 -6.02
C PHE A 22 -2.54 -7.69 -5.09
N TYR A 23 -2.79 -8.92 -5.57
CA TYR A 23 -3.44 -9.97 -4.78
C TYR A 23 -2.49 -10.92 -4.05
N MET A 24 -1.28 -11.17 -4.57
CA MET A 24 -0.30 -12.02 -3.89
C MET A 24 0.06 -11.56 -2.47
N PRO A 25 0.18 -10.25 -2.16
CA PRO A 25 0.30 -9.76 -0.79
C PRO A 25 -0.67 -10.41 0.20
N TYR A 26 -1.95 -10.46 -0.16
CA TYR A 26 -3.01 -11.00 0.70
C TYR A 26 -2.84 -12.49 0.93
N MET A 27 -2.55 -13.22 -0.14
CA MET A 27 -2.33 -14.66 -0.07
C MET A 27 -1.11 -15.00 0.79
N ASN A 28 0.00 -14.30 0.59
CA ASN A 28 1.23 -14.49 1.35
C ASN A 28 1.03 -14.21 2.83
N MET A 29 0.35 -13.10 3.15
CA MET A 29 0.02 -12.77 4.54
C MET A 29 -0.94 -13.79 5.17
N ALA A 30 -1.96 -14.27 4.44
CA ALA A 30 -2.83 -15.34 4.92
C ALA A 30 -2.05 -16.64 5.18
N TYR A 31 -1.14 -17.00 4.29
CA TYR A 31 -0.27 -18.16 4.47
C TYR A 31 0.64 -18.00 5.70
N LEU A 32 1.21 -16.82 5.92
CA LEU A 32 2.05 -16.54 7.09
C LEU A 32 1.34 -16.88 8.42
N PHE A 33 0.03 -16.62 8.52
CA PHE A 33 -0.74 -16.95 9.72
C PHE A 33 -0.89 -18.45 9.96
N ILE A 34 -1.03 -19.26 8.91
CA ILE A 34 -1.31 -20.69 9.03
C ILE A 34 -0.07 -21.57 8.83
N LYS A 35 1.02 -21.03 8.29
CA LYS A 35 2.20 -21.79 7.84
C LYS A 35 2.77 -22.69 8.93
N LYS A 36 2.77 -22.23 10.19
CA LYS A 36 3.29 -22.99 11.33
C LYS A 36 2.53 -24.31 11.53
N GLU A 37 1.23 -24.31 11.26
CA GLU A 37 0.33 -25.46 11.45
C GLU A 37 0.15 -26.24 10.14
N LEU A 38 0.10 -25.54 9.00
CA LEU A 38 -0.21 -26.07 7.67
C LEU A 38 0.82 -25.59 6.63
N PRO A 39 2.08 -26.06 6.70
CA PRO A 39 3.07 -25.75 5.67
C PRO A 39 2.66 -26.34 4.32
N SER A 40 2.96 -25.64 3.23
CA SER A 40 2.63 -26.07 1.88
C SER A 40 3.77 -25.80 0.90
N PRO A 41 4.69 -26.77 0.67
CA PRO A 41 5.79 -26.62 -0.28
C PRO A 41 5.32 -26.22 -1.69
N ARG A 42 4.17 -26.74 -2.12
CA ARG A 42 3.55 -26.39 -3.40
C ARG A 42 3.15 -24.91 -3.49
N TYR A 43 2.58 -24.36 -2.41
CA TYR A 43 2.27 -22.94 -2.37
C TYR A 43 3.56 -22.11 -2.35
N GLU A 44 4.58 -22.55 -1.63
CA GLU A 44 5.87 -21.86 -1.59
C GLU A 44 6.57 -21.82 -2.95
N GLU A 45 6.50 -22.89 -3.73
CA GLU A 45 6.97 -22.94 -5.12
C GLU A 45 6.18 -21.99 -6.02
N PHE A 46 4.85 -22.04 -5.96
CA PHE A 46 3.98 -21.11 -6.70
C PHE A 46 4.32 -19.64 -6.38
N VAL A 47 4.50 -19.31 -5.11
CA VAL A 47 4.85 -17.95 -4.67
C VAL A 47 6.20 -17.51 -5.23
N ARG A 48 7.20 -18.41 -5.34
CA ARG A 48 8.51 -18.15 -6.00
C ARG A 48 8.35 -17.78 -7.46
N GLU A 49 7.51 -18.50 -8.19
CA GLU A 49 7.23 -18.18 -9.60
C GLU A 49 6.54 -16.83 -9.75
N MET A 50 5.56 -16.55 -8.88
CA MET A 50 4.76 -15.32 -8.94
C MET A 50 5.57 -14.07 -8.62
N LEU A 51 6.68 -14.16 -7.88
CA LEU A 51 7.54 -13.02 -7.56
C LEU A 51 8.05 -12.30 -8.82
N ASN A 52 8.16 -13.00 -9.95
CA ASN A 52 8.54 -12.40 -11.25
C ASN A 52 7.60 -11.27 -11.70
N TYR A 53 6.39 -11.20 -11.14
CA TYR A 53 5.40 -10.18 -11.44
C TYR A 53 5.37 -9.04 -10.42
N SER A 54 6.29 -9.02 -9.45
CA SER A 54 6.47 -7.88 -8.56
C SER A 54 6.89 -6.65 -9.35
N GLN A 55 6.17 -5.54 -9.15
CA GLN A 55 6.43 -4.27 -9.80
C GLN A 55 7.17 -3.30 -8.85
N SER A 56 7.86 -3.81 -7.83
CA SER A 56 8.45 -3.01 -6.75
C SER A 56 9.44 -1.95 -7.23
N ASN A 57 10.04 -2.11 -8.41
CA ASN A 57 10.94 -1.14 -9.03
C ASN A 57 10.26 0.17 -9.49
N LEU A 58 8.93 0.22 -9.60
CA LEU A 58 8.19 1.42 -10.01
C LEU A 58 8.07 2.44 -8.86
N ASN A 59 8.00 3.74 -9.18
CA ASN A 59 7.73 4.82 -8.21
C ASN A 59 6.28 5.33 -8.28
N THR A 60 5.35 4.41 -8.60
CA THR A 60 3.91 4.65 -8.66
C THR A 60 3.20 3.79 -7.61
N ASN A 61 1.87 3.86 -7.54
CA ASN A 61 1.08 2.98 -6.67
C ASN A 61 1.35 1.47 -6.94
N HIS A 62 1.62 1.09 -8.19
CA HIS A 62 2.00 -0.26 -8.56
C HIS A 62 3.26 -0.74 -7.84
N GLY A 63 4.28 0.12 -7.75
CA GLY A 63 5.50 -0.19 -7.01
C GLY A 63 5.31 -0.25 -5.51
N ALA A 64 4.41 0.57 -4.96
CA ALA A 64 4.04 0.47 -3.55
C ALA A 64 3.45 -0.92 -3.21
N TRP A 65 2.56 -1.42 -4.06
CA TRP A 65 2.02 -2.78 -3.94
C TRP A 65 3.06 -3.87 -4.19
N GLY A 66 3.98 -3.67 -5.14
CA GLY A 66 5.08 -4.59 -5.39
C GLY A 66 6.03 -4.71 -4.19
N ILE A 67 6.30 -3.62 -3.47
CA ILE A 67 7.09 -3.67 -2.23
C ILE A 67 6.36 -4.49 -1.16
N LEU A 68 5.04 -4.34 -1.04
CA LEU A 68 4.24 -5.19 -0.16
C LEU A 68 4.27 -6.66 -0.61
N PHE A 69 4.26 -6.92 -1.91
CA PHE A 69 4.43 -8.27 -2.44
C PHE A 69 5.80 -8.84 -2.03
N ASP A 70 6.90 -8.13 -2.28
CA ASP A 70 8.24 -8.58 -1.91
C ASP A 70 8.39 -8.85 -0.40
N VAL A 71 7.87 -7.97 0.46
CA VAL A 71 7.93 -8.13 1.91
C VAL A 71 7.08 -9.32 2.36
N SER A 72 5.84 -9.41 1.90
CA SER A 72 4.96 -10.54 2.26
C SER A 72 5.51 -11.87 1.77
N PHE A 73 6.12 -11.90 0.58
CA PHE A 73 6.84 -13.04 0.03
C PHE A 73 8.01 -13.43 0.92
N ALA A 74 8.86 -12.45 1.28
CA ALA A 74 10.04 -12.68 2.08
C ALA A 74 9.68 -13.30 3.44
N LEU A 75 8.61 -12.79 4.07
CA LEU A 75 8.09 -13.35 5.31
C LEU A 75 7.48 -14.74 5.12
N ALA A 76 6.68 -14.95 4.07
CA ALA A 76 6.09 -16.25 3.77
C ALA A 76 7.13 -17.35 3.58
N LEU A 77 8.30 -17.03 3.01
CA LEU A 77 9.37 -17.99 2.71
C LEU A 77 10.56 -17.93 3.68
N GLY A 78 10.59 -17.00 4.62
CA GLY A 78 11.73 -16.79 5.52
C GLY A 78 12.98 -16.23 4.82
N ASP A 79 12.82 -15.49 3.71
CA ASP A 79 13.93 -14.88 2.98
C ASP A 79 14.35 -13.54 3.62
N HIS A 80 15.22 -13.62 4.62
CA HIS A 80 15.74 -12.45 5.31
C HIS A 80 16.52 -11.49 4.40
N ALA A 81 17.20 -12.01 3.37
CA ALA A 81 17.99 -11.18 2.46
C ALA A 81 17.08 -10.31 1.59
N LEU A 82 15.98 -10.88 1.08
CA LEU A 82 14.96 -10.13 0.37
C LEU A 82 14.26 -9.14 1.30
N LEU A 83 13.89 -9.53 2.52
CA LEU A 83 13.27 -8.63 3.49
C LEU A 83 14.09 -7.34 3.71
N GLN A 84 15.42 -7.49 3.87
CA GLN A 84 16.33 -6.36 4.02
C GLN A 84 16.46 -5.52 2.74
N ARG A 85 16.44 -6.13 1.55
CA ARG A 85 16.41 -5.40 0.27
C ARG A 85 15.10 -4.61 0.14
N SER A 86 13.97 -5.21 0.47
CA SER A 86 12.66 -4.58 0.41
C SER A 86 12.53 -3.43 1.42
N ALA A 87 13.15 -3.52 2.60
CA ALA A 87 13.23 -2.41 3.55
C ALA A 87 13.98 -1.19 2.99
N ARG A 88 15.07 -1.40 2.23
CA ARG A 88 15.76 -0.31 1.53
C ARG A 88 14.90 0.25 0.39
N ARG A 89 14.29 -0.64 -0.40
CA ARG A 89 13.41 -0.25 -1.50
C ARG A 89 12.21 0.55 -1.02
N TRP A 90 11.63 0.22 0.14
CA TRP A 90 10.57 0.99 0.78
C TRP A 90 11.02 2.42 1.07
N GLN A 91 12.21 2.61 1.66
CA GLN A 91 12.74 3.95 1.96
C GLN A 91 12.96 4.75 0.67
N GLU A 92 13.57 4.13 -0.35
CA GLU A 92 13.80 4.73 -1.66
C GLU A 92 12.48 5.15 -2.33
N TRP A 93 11.47 4.28 -2.33
CA TRP A 93 10.16 4.58 -2.89
C TRP A 93 9.54 5.77 -2.18
N VAL A 94 9.53 5.78 -0.84
CA VAL A 94 8.95 6.88 -0.05
C VAL A 94 9.65 8.20 -0.34
N LEU A 95 10.98 8.22 -0.40
CA LEU A 95 11.74 9.45 -0.64
C LEU A 95 11.66 9.95 -2.09
N THR A 96 11.38 9.06 -3.05
CA THR A 96 11.29 9.40 -4.47
C THR A 96 9.87 9.73 -4.91
N ALA A 97 8.88 8.95 -4.47
CA ALA A 97 7.49 9.06 -4.90
C ALA A 97 6.71 10.13 -4.12
N ILE A 98 7.16 10.46 -2.89
CA ILE A 98 6.52 11.48 -2.05
C ILE A 98 7.41 12.72 -2.00
N ASP A 99 6.89 13.86 -2.45
CA ASP A 99 7.60 15.14 -2.41
C ASP A 99 7.75 15.71 -0.98
N ASN A 100 8.47 16.83 -0.83
CA ASN A 100 8.73 17.43 0.49
C ASN A 100 7.45 17.91 1.20
N ASN A 101 6.34 18.06 0.48
CA ASN A 101 5.05 18.49 1.00
C ASN A 101 4.11 17.32 1.30
N GLY A 102 4.54 16.07 1.07
CA GLY A 102 3.72 14.88 1.29
C GLY A 102 2.82 14.52 0.10
N VAL A 103 3.12 15.04 -1.09
CA VAL A 103 2.36 14.83 -2.32
C VAL A 103 2.95 13.70 -3.14
N ILE A 104 2.09 12.80 -3.62
CA ILE A 104 2.45 11.78 -4.62
C ILE A 104 1.99 12.30 -5.99
N GLU A 105 2.88 12.98 -6.70
CA GLU A 105 2.57 13.64 -7.98
C GLU A 105 1.97 12.69 -9.03
N SER A 106 2.49 11.46 -9.09
CA SER A 106 1.99 10.40 -9.98
C SER A 106 0.57 9.94 -9.64
N ALA A 107 0.04 10.27 -8.47
CA ALA A 107 -1.31 9.90 -8.04
C ALA A 107 -2.31 11.06 -8.15
N ILE A 108 -1.94 12.28 -7.74
CA ILE A 108 -2.92 13.36 -7.53
C ILE A 108 -3.61 13.85 -8.82
N SER A 109 -3.03 13.59 -9.98
CA SER A 109 -3.61 13.94 -11.28
C SER A 109 -4.59 12.90 -11.84
N GLY A 110 -4.84 11.80 -11.12
CA GLY A 110 -5.67 10.68 -11.56
C GLY A 110 -7.06 11.08 -12.06
N SER A 111 -7.35 10.70 -13.30
CA SER A 111 -8.57 11.00 -14.06
C SER A 111 -9.44 9.75 -14.21
N ASP A 112 -10.72 9.93 -14.53
CA ASP A 112 -11.63 8.85 -14.94
C ASP A 112 -11.83 8.76 -16.46
N THR A 113 -11.14 9.61 -17.24
CA THR A 113 -11.12 9.51 -18.69
C THR A 113 -10.06 8.53 -19.20
N ASN A 114 -10.04 8.29 -20.51
CA ASN A 114 -8.98 7.54 -21.18
C ASN A 114 -7.60 8.25 -21.13
N ASN A 115 -7.56 9.56 -20.80
CA ASN A 115 -6.33 10.26 -20.47
C ASN A 115 -6.18 10.31 -18.95
N TYR A 116 -5.47 9.32 -18.40
CA TYR A 116 -5.35 9.09 -16.96
C TYR A 116 -4.82 10.30 -16.15
N HIS A 117 -4.06 11.21 -16.77
CA HIS A 117 -3.54 12.42 -16.11
C HIS A 117 -4.13 13.73 -16.65
N GLY A 118 -5.23 13.66 -17.41
CA GLY A 118 -5.81 14.81 -18.09
C GLY A 118 -7.30 14.71 -18.32
N GLY A 119 -7.79 15.53 -19.26
CA GLY A 119 -9.22 15.67 -19.53
C GLY A 119 -9.94 16.57 -18.51
N HIS A 120 -11.26 16.68 -18.66
CA HIS A 120 -12.12 17.56 -17.88
C HIS A 120 -12.34 17.09 -16.43
N THR A 121 -11.90 15.88 -16.09
CA THR A 121 -11.98 15.28 -14.74
C THR A 121 -10.59 15.00 -14.15
N LYS A 122 -9.55 15.69 -14.63
CA LYS A 122 -8.19 15.57 -14.10
C LYS A 122 -8.20 15.74 -12.58
N GLY A 123 -7.69 14.73 -11.86
CA GLY A 123 -7.59 14.74 -10.41
C GLY A 123 -8.84 14.25 -9.66
N ILE A 124 -9.93 13.88 -10.34
CA ILE A 124 -11.13 13.31 -9.70
C ILE A 124 -10.84 12.09 -8.82
N LYS A 125 -9.82 11.30 -9.17
CA LYS A 125 -9.34 10.12 -8.42
C LYS A 125 -8.05 10.39 -7.65
N GLY A 126 -7.58 11.63 -7.57
CA GLY A 126 -6.27 11.95 -7.01
C GLY A 126 -6.10 11.49 -5.56
N ILE A 127 -7.07 11.83 -4.69
CA ILE A 127 -7.09 11.37 -3.30
C ILE A 127 -7.19 9.84 -3.22
N ALA A 128 -8.02 9.21 -4.06
CA ALA A 128 -8.15 7.75 -4.10
C ALA A 128 -6.83 7.07 -4.45
N TYR A 129 -6.09 7.54 -5.46
CA TYR A 129 -4.81 6.94 -5.83
C TYR A 129 -3.71 7.24 -4.82
N SER A 130 -3.73 8.41 -4.15
CA SER A 130 -2.82 8.66 -3.03
C SER A 130 -3.07 7.67 -1.89
N ASN A 131 -4.33 7.45 -1.51
CA ASN A 131 -4.71 6.42 -0.54
C ASN A 131 -4.31 5.01 -0.99
N PHE A 132 -4.51 4.68 -2.28
CA PHE A 132 -4.16 3.38 -2.84
C PHE A 132 -2.65 3.10 -2.81
N ALA A 133 -1.80 4.12 -2.91
CA ALA A 133 -0.36 3.99 -2.75
C ALA A 133 0.08 3.95 -1.27
N LEU A 134 -0.55 4.77 -0.41
CA LEU A 134 -0.16 4.88 1.00
C LEU A 134 -0.59 3.66 1.83
N LEU A 135 -1.67 2.97 1.46
CA LEU A 135 -2.10 1.73 2.10
C LEU A 135 -0.98 0.67 2.15
N PRO A 136 -0.47 0.15 1.02
CA PRO A 136 0.56 -0.89 1.05
C PRO A 136 1.86 -0.41 1.69
N ILE A 137 2.26 0.86 1.53
CA ILE A 137 3.45 1.42 2.18
C ILE A 137 3.32 1.42 3.70
N SER A 138 2.14 1.75 4.23
CA SER A 138 1.87 1.74 5.67
C SER A 138 1.91 0.30 6.22
N VAL A 139 1.33 -0.65 5.49
CA VAL A 139 1.34 -2.08 5.86
C VAL A 139 2.76 -2.64 5.81
N VAL A 140 3.57 -2.27 4.82
CA VAL A 140 4.99 -2.68 4.73
C VAL A 140 5.78 -2.21 5.94
N ALA A 141 5.66 -0.93 6.32
CA ALA A 141 6.38 -0.40 7.47
C ALA A 141 5.99 -1.13 8.76
N GLU A 142 4.71 -1.45 8.92
CA GLU A 142 4.23 -2.24 10.06
C GLU A 142 4.79 -3.67 10.05
N LEU A 143 4.76 -4.34 8.91
CA LEU A 143 5.33 -5.68 8.74
C LEU A 143 6.83 -5.72 9.05
N LEU A 144 7.57 -4.74 8.57
CA LEU A 144 9.00 -4.61 8.84
C LEU A 144 9.26 -4.37 10.33
N PHE A 145 8.46 -3.50 10.96
CA PHE A 145 8.55 -3.23 12.39
C PHE A 145 8.26 -4.48 13.24
N GLU A 146 7.22 -5.24 12.91
CA GLU A 146 6.89 -6.53 13.55
C GLU A 146 8.04 -7.56 13.45
N ASN A 147 8.92 -7.39 12.46
CA ASN A 147 10.07 -8.25 12.20
C ASN A 147 11.41 -7.58 12.54
N GLY A 148 11.39 -6.57 13.42
CA GLY A 148 12.59 -5.97 14.01
C GLY A 148 13.30 -4.92 13.15
N ILE A 149 12.67 -4.45 12.07
CA ILE A 149 13.20 -3.40 11.20
C ILE A 149 12.35 -2.14 11.40
N ASP A 150 12.76 -1.27 12.31
CA ASP A 150 12.06 -0.01 12.58
C ASP A 150 12.47 1.07 11.57
N LEU A 151 11.49 1.50 10.75
CA LEU A 151 11.66 2.58 9.78
C LEU A 151 10.84 3.83 10.11
N TRP A 152 10.06 3.83 11.20
CA TRP A 152 9.12 4.92 11.51
C TRP A 152 9.84 6.23 11.81
N GLN A 153 11.02 6.17 12.41
CA GLN A 153 11.86 7.34 12.72
C GLN A 153 12.92 7.64 11.65
N SER A 154 12.94 6.89 10.55
CA SER A 154 13.86 7.16 9.43
C SER A 154 13.47 8.45 8.69
N GLN A 155 14.35 8.95 7.81
CA GLN A 155 14.00 10.08 6.93
C GLN A 155 12.76 9.77 6.07
N ALA A 156 12.66 8.54 5.57
CA ALA A 156 11.48 8.06 4.84
C ALA A 156 10.25 7.99 5.75
N GLY A 157 10.38 7.54 7.00
CA GLY A 157 9.31 7.57 7.99
C GLY A 157 8.73 8.97 8.20
N HIS A 158 9.60 9.97 8.41
CA HIS A 158 9.18 11.36 8.50
C HIS A 158 8.48 11.86 7.22
N ARG A 159 8.96 11.47 6.03
CA ARG A 159 8.31 11.78 4.75
C ARG A 159 6.90 11.17 4.66
N LEU A 160 6.73 9.94 5.13
CA LEU A 160 5.42 9.28 5.22
C LEU A 160 4.49 10.00 6.20
N ALA A 161 5.00 10.48 7.34
CA ALA A 161 4.21 11.26 8.30
C ALA A 161 3.67 12.57 7.68
N ILE A 162 4.47 13.24 6.85
CA ILE A 162 4.05 14.44 6.12
C ILE A 162 2.93 14.09 5.13
N ALA A 163 3.08 13.02 4.35
CA ALA A 163 2.06 12.55 3.42
C ALA A 163 0.75 12.18 4.12
N TYR A 164 0.85 11.48 5.26
CA TYR A 164 -0.29 11.13 6.11
C TYR A 164 -1.07 12.37 6.58
N ASN A 165 -0.37 13.40 7.06
CA ASN A 165 -1.03 14.64 7.45
C ASN A 165 -1.63 15.38 6.24
N LYS A 166 -0.94 15.37 5.09
CA LYS A 166 -1.41 16.03 3.86
C LYS A 166 -2.71 15.41 3.36
N ILE A 167 -2.74 14.09 3.19
CA ILE A 167 -3.92 13.37 2.69
C ILE A 167 -5.09 13.49 3.68
N ALA A 168 -4.84 13.42 4.98
CA ALA A 168 -5.87 13.64 6.00
C ALA A 168 -6.47 15.05 5.94
N THR A 169 -5.63 16.07 5.67
CA THR A 169 -6.08 17.46 5.53
C THR A 169 -6.95 17.64 4.29
N TRP A 170 -6.59 17.02 3.16
CA TRP A 170 -7.42 17.03 1.96
C TRP A 170 -8.74 16.31 2.15
N ILE A 171 -8.79 15.19 2.88
CA ILE A 171 -10.04 14.49 3.17
C ILE A 171 -10.97 15.36 4.02
N LEU A 172 -10.47 16.00 5.09
CA LEU A 172 -11.29 16.89 5.93
C LEU A 172 -11.71 18.17 5.21
N ASN A 173 -10.81 18.74 4.40
CA ASN A 173 -11.03 19.99 3.69
C ASN A 173 -10.77 19.79 2.20
N PRO A 174 -11.67 19.12 1.45
CA PRO A 174 -11.47 18.79 0.04
C PRO A 174 -11.13 19.99 -0.84
N GLN A 175 -11.65 21.17 -0.51
CA GLN A 175 -11.38 22.45 -1.18
C GLN A 175 -9.87 22.83 -1.21
N THR A 176 -9.06 22.24 -0.33
CA THR A 176 -7.60 22.47 -0.27
C THR A 176 -6.79 21.52 -1.16
N PHE A 177 -7.44 20.56 -1.80
CA PHE A 177 -6.82 19.67 -2.77
C PHE A 177 -6.56 20.42 -4.09
N PRO A 178 -5.34 20.36 -4.68
CA PRO A 178 -5.00 21.14 -5.87
C PRO A 178 -5.90 20.92 -7.09
N TYR A 179 -6.50 19.73 -7.21
CA TYR A 179 -7.46 19.38 -8.26
C TYR A 179 -8.87 19.21 -7.69
N PHE A 180 -9.25 20.02 -6.70
CA PHE A 180 -10.57 19.94 -6.09
C PHE A 180 -11.68 20.08 -7.14
N GLN A 181 -12.66 19.19 -7.01
CA GLN A 181 -13.92 19.22 -7.73
C GLN A 181 -15.02 18.64 -6.82
N PRO A 182 -16.29 19.02 -6.98
CA PRO A 182 -17.36 18.63 -6.06
C PRO A 182 -17.65 17.11 -6.00
N ASN A 183 -17.16 16.34 -6.96
CA ASN A 183 -17.41 14.91 -7.13
C ASN A 183 -16.14 14.05 -7.03
N LEU A 184 -15.19 14.41 -6.15
CA LEU A 184 -14.01 13.56 -5.87
C LEU A 184 -14.42 12.13 -5.49
N VAL A 185 -13.71 11.15 -6.02
CA VAL A 185 -14.01 9.71 -5.84
C VAL A 185 -13.06 9.09 -4.81
N GLY A 186 -13.57 8.14 -4.01
CA GLY A 186 -12.74 7.29 -3.15
C GLY A 186 -11.96 8.03 -2.05
N VAL A 187 -12.47 9.18 -1.61
CA VAL A 187 -11.82 10.08 -0.65
C VAL A 187 -11.59 9.39 0.70
N HIS A 188 -12.51 8.53 1.12
CA HIS A 188 -12.46 7.82 2.41
C HIS A 188 -11.76 6.45 2.34
N ASN A 189 -10.93 6.18 1.34
CA ASN A 189 -10.15 4.94 1.26
C ASN A 189 -8.94 4.93 2.23
N ASN A 190 -9.14 5.33 3.48
CA ASN A 190 -8.10 5.74 4.43
C ASN A 190 -8.04 4.87 5.70
N ALA A 191 -8.60 3.66 5.69
CA ALA A 191 -8.66 2.83 6.88
C ALA A 191 -7.27 2.42 7.44
N TYR A 192 -6.21 2.47 6.61
CA TYR A 192 -4.80 2.34 7.06
C TYR A 192 -4.34 3.43 8.04
N PHE A 193 -5.10 4.50 8.22
CA PHE A 193 -4.84 5.53 9.22
C PHE A 193 -4.73 4.95 10.64
N ILE A 194 -5.40 3.83 10.93
CA ILE A 194 -5.29 3.12 12.20
C ILE A 194 -3.86 2.64 12.47
N ILE A 195 -3.12 2.26 11.43
CA ILE A 195 -1.70 1.89 11.55
C ILE A 195 -0.87 3.14 11.83
N LEU A 196 -1.02 4.16 10.98
CA LEU A 196 -0.20 5.37 11.05
C LEU A 196 -0.40 6.17 12.33
N ALA A 197 -1.61 6.19 12.89
CA ALA A 197 -1.93 6.88 14.15
C ALA A 197 -1.18 6.33 15.37
N ARG A 198 -0.64 5.11 15.30
CA ARG A 198 0.19 4.52 16.35
C ARG A 198 1.60 5.11 16.38
N HIS A 199 2.03 5.70 15.27
CA HIS A 199 3.40 6.16 15.06
C HIS A 199 3.50 7.67 14.86
N TYR A 200 2.43 8.31 14.36
CA TYR A 200 2.42 9.73 14.04
C TYR A 200 1.18 10.43 14.60
N ASN A 201 1.37 11.65 15.07
CA ASN A 201 0.27 12.52 15.46
C ASN A 201 -0.12 13.44 14.28
N SER A 202 -1.37 13.41 13.87
CA SER A 202 -1.94 14.29 12.84
C SER A 202 -3.30 14.80 13.32
N PRO A 203 -3.47 16.12 13.58
CA PRO A 203 -4.76 16.67 14.01
C PRO A 203 -5.90 16.35 13.04
N SER A 204 -5.62 16.42 11.74
CA SER A 204 -6.58 16.09 10.69
C SER A 204 -6.96 14.61 10.73
N ALA A 205 -5.99 13.71 10.83
CA ALA A 205 -6.28 12.29 10.85
C ALA A 205 -6.97 11.85 12.15
N ASN A 206 -6.61 12.43 13.29
CA ASN A 206 -7.28 12.19 14.57
C ASN A 206 -8.77 12.55 14.51
N THR A 207 -9.13 13.59 13.77
CA THR A 207 -10.53 13.99 13.57
C THR A 207 -11.27 12.95 12.71
N LEU A 208 -10.65 12.52 11.60
CA LEU A 208 -11.22 11.48 10.72
C LEU A 208 -11.39 10.14 11.43
N LEU A 209 -10.41 9.73 12.24
CA LEU A 209 -10.48 8.51 13.05
C LEU A 209 -11.65 8.56 14.05
N LYS A 210 -11.92 9.72 14.65
CA LYS A 210 -13.06 9.93 15.57
C LYS A 210 -14.42 9.91 14.86
N GLN A 211 -14.48 10.36 13.60
CA GLN A 211 -15.71 10.32 12.81
C GLN A 211 -16.11 8.88 12.45
N GLY A 212 -15.16 7.94 12.43
CA GLY A 212 -15.41 6.52 12.19
C GLY A 212 -15.75 6.16 10.74
N ASP A 213 -15.76 7.13 9.83
CA ASP A 213 -16.08 6.97 8.41
C ASP A 213 -14.82 6.63 7.59
N LEU A 214 -14.17 5.54 7.96
CA LEU A 214 -12.98 5.01 7.31
C LEU A 214 -13.34 3.82 6.45
N HIS A 215 -13.01 3.89 5.16
CA HIS A 215 -13.28 2.84 4.18
C HIS A 215 -11.99 2.33 3.54
N ALA A 216 -12.13 1.34 2.64
CA ALA A 216 -11.11 0.50 2.01
C ALA A 216 -10.85 -0.84 2.72
N ASP A 217 -9.88 -1.57 2.17
CA ASP A 217 -9.57 -2.94 2.54
C ASP A 217 -9.13 -3.07 4.00
N GLY A 218 -10.00 -3.67 4.81
CA GLY A 218 -9.78 -3.91 6.23
C GLY A 218 -8.96 -5.16 6.56
N PHE A 219 -8.38 -5.85 5.57
CA PHE A 219 -7.76 -7.17 5.76
C PHE A 219 -6.67 -7.18 6.84
N ARG A 220 -5.84 -6.12 6.96
CA ARG A 220 -4.88 -5.95 8.07
C ARG A 220 -5.45 -5.21 9.29
N LEU A 221 -6.57 -4.52 9.12
CA LEU A 221 -7.20 -3.70 10.17
C LEU A 221 -8.00 -4.54 11.17
N LYS A 222 -8.58 -5.67 10.74
CA LYS A 222 -9.33 -6.59 11.61
C LYS A 222 -8.48 -7.24 12.71
N LEU A 223 -7.15 -7.26 12.55
CA LEU A 223 -6.20 -7.73 13.57
C LEU A 223 -5.77 -6.62 14.53
N ARG A 224 -6.19 -5.38 14.25
CA ARG A 224 -5.81 -4.15 14.95
C ARG A 224 -6.99 -3.43 15.59
N THR A 225 -8.22 -3.94 15.43
CA THR A 225 -9.35 -3.59 16.30
C THR A 225 -9.06 -4.09 17.70
N VAL A 226 -8.37 -3.27 18.48
CA VAL A 226 -8.32 -3.40 19.94
C VAL A 226 -9.55 -2.67 20.48
N LYS A 227 -10.23 -3.32 21.42
CA LYS A 227 -11.32 -2.79 22.24
C LYS A 227 -10.98 -1.44 22.86
#